data_AF-A0AA48KM26-F1
#
_entry.id   AF-A0AA48KM26-F1
#
_cell.length_a   1.000
_cell.length_b   1.000
_cell.length_c   1.000
_cell.angle_alpha   90.00
_cell.angle_beta   90.00
_cell.angle_gamma   90.00
#
_symmetry.space_group_name_H-M   'P 1'
#
loop_
_entity.id
_entity.type
_entity.pdbx_description
1 polymer ?
#
loop_
_entity_poly.entity_id
_entity_poly.type
_entity_poly.pdbx_seq_one_letter_code
_entity_poly.pdbx_strand_id
1 'polypeptide(L)' 'MLKNKNDYSVIVFFEDGSKPKKWMYVHSLFSFSKFLDKEHSNWEYMNVYIRRSGDFLKRYIRGQFVPNKPKP' A
#
# COMPACT_ATOMS: atom_id res chain seq x y z
N MET A 1 -6.23 -18.03 4.38
CA MET A 1 -5.15 -17.39 5.17
C MET A 1 -4.05 -16.94 4.22
N LEU A 2 -3.66 -15.67 4.23
CA LEU A 2 -2.63 -15.08 3.35
C LEU A 2 -1.26 -15.67 3.72
N LYS A 3 -0.93 -16.80 3.09
CA LYS A 3 0.20 -17.67 3.46
C LYS A 3 1.51 -17.31 2.75
N ASN A 4 1.52 -16.40 1.76
CA ASN A 4 2.66 -16.26 0.83
C ASN A 4 3.12 -14.83 0.53
N LYS A 5 4.32 -14.74 -0.07
CA LYS A 5 4.88 -13.55 -0.71
C LYS A 5 3.88 -13.00 -1.76
N ASN A 6 3.71 -11.67 -1.84
CA ASN A 6 2.91 -10.96 -2.86
C ASN A 6 1.39 -11.18 -2.82
N ASP A 7 0.82 -11.14 -1.62
CA ASP A 7 -0.62 -11.28 -1.44
C ASP A 7 -1.39 -9.96 -1.62
N TYR A 8 -0.69 -8.83 -1.64
CA TYR A 8 -1.32 -7.51 -1.67
C TYR A 8 -1.03 -6.75 -2.96
N SER A 9 -2.06 -6.05 -3.43
CA SER A 9 -1.90 -4.94 -4.37
C SER A 9 -2.20 -3.64 -3.65
N VAL A 10 -1.54 -2.57 -4.09
CA VAL A 10 -1.65 -1.24 -3.48
C VAL A 10 -1.89 -0.20 -4.55
N ILE A 11 -2.81 0.72 -4.29
CA ILE A 11 -3.01 1.94 -5.10
C ILE A 11 -2.65 3.13 -4.22
N VAL A 12 -1.71 3.95 -4.68
CA VAL A 12 -1.20 5.13 -3.98
C VAL A 12 -1.73 6.38 -4.64
N PHE A 13 -2.24 7.29 -3.82
CA PHE A 13 -2.76 8.60 -4.20
C PHE A 13 -1.80 9.68 -3.68
N PHE A 14 -1.73 10.80 -4.39
CA PHE A 14 -0.75 11.85 -4.17
C PHE A 14 -1.44 13.18 -3.86
N GLU A 15 -0.80 13.98 -3.01
CA GLU A 15 -1.32 15.26 -2.52
C GLU A 15 -1.59 16.27 -3.66
N ASP A 16 -0.82 16.17 -4.75
CA ASP A 16 -0.92 17.03 -5.93
C ASP A 16 -2.05 16.66 -6.89
N GLY A 17 -2.85 15.63 -6.57
CA GLY A 17 -3.91 15.12 -7.44
C GLY A 17 -3.37 14.41 -8.70
N SER A 18 -2.07 14.09 -8.74
CA SER A 18 -1.50 13.33 -9.84
C SER A 18 -2.11 11.93 -9.94
N LYS A 19 -1.98 11.33 -11.12
CA LYS A 19 -2.59 10.04 -11.43
C LYS A 19 -2.15 8.98 -10.40
N PRO A 20 -3.10 8.27 -9.75
CA PRO A 20 -2.76 7.24 -8.79
C PRO A 20 -1.89 6.14 -9.42
N LYS A 21 -0.92 5.65 -8.65
CA LYS A 21 -0.01 4.58 -9.08
C LYS A 21 -0.39 3.27 -8.41
N LYS A 22 -0.30 2.17 -9.17
CA LYS A 22 -0.71 0.83 -8.72
C LYS A 22 0.48 -0.12 -8.73
N TRP A 23 0.64 -0.86 -7.63
CA TRP A 23 1.61 -1.95 -7.51
C TRP A 23 0.89 -3.26 -7.22
N MET A 24 1.17 -4.28 -8.02
CA MET A 24 0.48 -5.57 -7.94
C MET A 24 1.12 -6.55 -6.96
N TYR A 25 2.41 -6.41 -6.65
CA TYR A 25 3.20 -7.41 -5.94
C TYR A 25 3.88 -6.78 -4.72
N VAL A 26 3.09 -6.44 -3.70
CA VAL A 26 3.61 -5.84 -2.47
C VAL A 26 3.80 -6.93 -1.41
N HIS A 27 5.05 -7.09 -0.96
CA HIS A 27 5.45 -8.10 0.03
C HIS A 27 5.27 -7.65 1.48
N SER A 28 5.68 -6.42 1.79
CA SER A 28 5.63 -5.82 3.12
C SER A 28 5.10 -4.40 2.98
N LEU A 29 4.00 -4.08 3.65
CA LEU A 29 3.42 -2.74 3.59
C LEU A 29 4.32 -1.71 4.29
N PHE A 30 5.03 -2.10 5.36
CA PHE A 30 5.96 -1.21 6.04
C PHE A 30 7.18 -0.88 5.17
N SER A 31 7.80 -1.89 4.55
CA SER A 31 8.92 -1.63 3.64
C SER A 31 8.46 -0.82 2.42
N PHE A 32 7.24 -1.07 1.95
CA PHE A 32 6.63 -0.31 0.87
C PHE A 32 6.36 1.14 1.28
N SER A 33 5.85 1.41 2.48
CA SER A 33 5.65 2.78 2.95
C SER A 33 6.98 3.54 3.07
N LYS A 34 8.05 2.87 3.51
CA LYS A 34 9.41 3.47 3.50
C LYS A 34 9.94 3.76 2.10
N PHE A 35 9.65 2.89 1.13
CA PHE A 35 9.92 3.17 -0.27
C PHE A 35 9.13 4.40 -0.76
N LEU A 36 7.85 4.52 -0.41
CA LEU A 36 7.04 5.70 -0.76
C LEU A 36 7.60 6.97 -0.12
N ASP A 37 7.97 6.93 1.16
CA ASP A 37 8.57 8.08 1.84
C ASP A 37 9.84 8.59 1.15
N LYS A 38 10.60 7.69 0.50
CA LYS A 38 11.84 8.02 -0.21
C LYS A 38 11.63 8.47 -1.65
N GLU A 39 10.91 7.68 -2.46
CA GLU A 39 10.84 7.86 -3.92
C GLU A 39 9.57 8.63 -4.35
N HIS A 40 8.58 8.71 -3.48
CA HIS A 40 7.25 9.24 -3.75
C HIS A 40 6.77 10.08 -2.58
N SER A 41 7.62 10.99 -2.09
CA SER A 41 7.43 11.76 -0.86
C SER A 41 6.22 12.71 -0.87
N ASN A 42 5.46 12.81 -1.97
CA ASN A 42 4.18 13.52 -2.07
C ASN A 42 2.97 12.56 -1.98
N TRP A 43 3.17 11.30 -1.59
CA TRP A 43 2.07 10.35 -1.41
C TRP A 43 1.19 10.77 -0.22
N GLU A 44 -0.12 10.79 -0.42
CA GLU A 44 -1.09 11.20 0.60
C GLU A 44 -1.57 9.97 1.40
N TYR A 45 -2.03 8.95 0.67
CA TYR A 45 -2.48 7.70 1.25
C TYR A 45 -2.33 6.53 0.26
N MET A 46 -2.36 5.32 0.81
CA MET A 46 -2.39 4.10 0.03
C MET A 46 -3.57 3.22 0.43
N ASN A 47 -4.29 2.72 -0.56
CA ASN A 47 -5.30 1.69 -0.38
C ASN A 47 -4.70 0.32 -0.64
N VAL A 48 -4.88 -0.60 0.30
CA VAL A 48 -4.37 -1.96 0.22
C VAL A 48 -5.52 -2.90 -0.09
N TYR A 49 -5.28 -3.83 -1.02
CA TYR A 49 -6.24 -4.80 -1.47
C TYR A 49 -5.63 -6.21 -1.43
N ILE A 50 -6.47 -7.24 -1.32
CA ILE A 50 -6.07 -8.60 -1.62
C ILE A 50 -5.84 -8.69 -3.13
N ARG A 51 -4.64 -9.07 -3.56
CA ARG A 51 -4.26 -9.09 -4.98
C ARG A 51 -5.17 -9.97 -5.84
N ARG A 52 -5.60 -11.13 -5.31
CA ARG A 52 -6.35 -12.15 -6.06
C ARG A 52 -7.84 -11.83 -6.18
N SER A 53 -8.48 -11.44 -5.08
CA SER A 53 -9.91 -11.12 -5.07
C SER A 53 -10.19 -9.66 -5.39
N GLY A 54 -9.23 -8.76 -5.19
CA GLY A 54 -9.44 -7.32 -5.30
C GLY A 54 -10.13 -6.72 -4.07
N ASP A 55 -10.37 -7.52 -3.02
CA ASP A 55 -11.05 -7.05 -1.82
C ASP A 55 -10.25 -5.94 -1.15
N PHE A 56 -10.92 -4.84 -0.82
CA PHE A 56 -10.34 -3.77 -0.05
C PHE A 56 -10.07 -4.21 1.38
N LEU A 57 -8.85 -3.97 1.86
CA LEU A 57 -8.46 -4.28 3.23
C LEU A 57 -8.46 -3.03 4.10
N LYS A 58 -7.62 -2.06 3.74
CA LYS A 58 -7.38 -0.89 4.58
C LYS A 58 -6.75 0.25 3.80
N ARG A 59 -7.03 1.47 4.23
CA ARG A 59 -6.30 2.69 3.85
C ARG A 59 -5.26 3.01 4.92
N TYR A 60 -4.05 3.36 4.47
CA TYR A 60 -3.02 3.93 5.31
C TYR A 60 -2.71 5.34 4.83
N ILE A 61 -2.77 6.31 5.74
CA ILE A 61 -2.41 7.69 5.46
C ILE A 61 -0.92 7.86 5.77
N ARG A 62 -0.23 8.69 4.99
CA ARG A 62 1.17 9.03 5.25
C ARG A 62 1.37 9.54 6.68
N GLY A 63 2.48 9.13 7.29
CA GLY A 63 2.80 9.46 8.69
C GLY A 63 2.15 8.54 9.74
N GLN A 64 1.16 7.73 9.37
CA GLN A 64 0.63 6.70 10.27
C GLN A 64 1.54 5.47 10.32
N PHE A 65 1.44 4.72 11.42
CA PHE A 65 2.10 3.43 11.52
C PHE A 65 1.51 2.43 10.52
N VAL A 66 2.35 1.91 9.63
CA VAL A 66 2.00 0.87 8.67
C VAL A 66 2.63 -0.46 9.13
N PRO A 67 1.83 -1.49 9.46
CA PRO A 67 2.37 -2.80 9.83
C PRO A 67 2.92 -3.55 8.62
N ASN A 68 3.82 -4.52 8.81
CA ASN A 68 4.33 -5.36 7.71
C ASN A 68 3.20 -6.06 6.90
N LYS A 69 2.15 -6.49 7.60
CA LYS A 69 0.95 -7.10 7.02
C LYS A 69 -0.29 -6.36 7.56
N PRO A 70 -1.33 -6.16 6.74
CA PRO A 70 -2.59 -5.64 7.24
C PRO A 70 -3.13 -6.62 8.29
N LYS A 71 -3.43 -6.12 9.48
CA LYS A 71 -4.16 -6.90 10.48
C LYS A 71 -5.65 -6.89 10.07
N PRO A 72 -6.32 -8.05 10.03
CA PRO A 72 -7.78 -8.08 9.95
C PRO A 72 -8.41 -7.38 11.15
#